data_AF-A0A928H6U8-F1
#
_entry.id   AF-A0A928H6U8-F1
#
_cell.length_a   1.000
_cell.length_b   1.000
_cell.length_c   1.000
_cell.angle_alpha   90.00
_cell.angle_beta   90.00
_cell.angle_gamma   90.00
#
_symmetry.space_group_name_H-M   'P 1'
#
loop_
_entity.id
_entity.type
_entity.pdbx_description
1 polymer ?
#
loop_
_entity_poly.entity_id
_entity_poly.type
_entity_poly.pdbx_seq_one_letter_code
_entity_poly.pdbx_strand_id
1 'polypeptide(L)'
;MDKNNIDDIAKAISALNAWKKAAKYNWALVSEMFDNPLIACVNIQQNGPMAARLMLFNGFAAHRDFAIFTQNQDVSFALSPIDFDHYEVIGLKDGGAEVYDYRPGYAPVHPDEETRALLAPVLYECYGLMLRLEDDPEIPAMYKGENAMFSRREGLDGKWRDAPLKPPDMNTVTWTERVGLDRVKCAQAARFDMAQGEVWEADFIQMPIFRTEDPSPRIMYLFAAVDAKTGERRVWDKLVV
;
A
#
# COMPACT_ATOMS: atom_id res chain seq x y z
N MET A 1 1.23 -27.65 -3.16
CA MET A 1 1.58 -26.23 -3.34
C MET A 1 2.99 -26.19 -3.87
N ASP A 2 3.18 -25.68 -5.09
CA ASP A 2 4.50 -25.35 -5.61
C ASP A 2 5.01 -24.06 -4.93
N LYS A 3 6.22 -24.10 -4.38
CA LYS A 3 6.83 -23.00 -3.62
C LYS A 3 7.47 -21.94 -4.52
N ASN A 4 7.56 -22.21 -5.81
CA ASN A 4 8.05 -21.28 -6.81
C ASN A 4 6.91 -20.65 -7.61
N ASN A 5 5.67 -21.07 -7.37
CA ASN A 5 4.49 -20.53 -8.02
C ASN A 5 3.75 -19.59 -7.08
N ILE A 6 3.77 -18.31 -7.43
CA ILE A 6 3.17 -17.24 -6.62
C ILE A 6 1.66 -17.42 -6.41
N ASP A 7 0.94 -17.92 -7.43
CA ASP A 7 -0.52 -18.06 -7.39
C ASP A 7 -0.92 -19.21 -6.46
N ASP A 8 -0.13 -20.29 -6.45
CA ASP A 8 -0.28 -21.42 -5.54
C ASP A 8 -0.06 -20.99 -4.09
N ILE A 9 0.98 -20.20 -3.83
CA ILE A 9 1.28 -19.66 -2.50
C ILE A 9 0.18 -18.69 -2.05
N ALA A 10 -0.25 -17.78 -2.91
CA ALA A 10 -1.31 -16.83 -2.61
C ALA A 10 -2.62 -17.53 -2.23
N LYS A 11 -3.00 -18.59 -2.96
CA LYS A 11 -4.17 -19.43 -2.60
C LYS A 11 -3.98 -20.12 -1.25
N ALA A 12 -2.78 -20.63 -0.96
CA ALA A 12 -2.52 -21.25 0.33
C ALA A 12 -2.59 -20.24 1.48
N ILE A 13 -2.07 -19.02 1.30
CA ILE A 13 -2.21 -17.91 2.25
C ILE A 13 -3.70 -17.56 2.45
N SER A 14 -4.47 -17.43 1.38
CA SER A 14 -5.93 -17.17 1.41
C SER A 14 -6.68 -18.21 2.24
N ALA A 15 -6.32 -19.48 2.08
CA ALA A 15 -6.93 -20.59 2.80
C ALA A 15 -6.56 -20.68 4.30
N LEU A 16 -5.58 -19.90 4.78
CA LEU A 16 -5.22 -19.89 6.19
C LEU A 16 -6.30 -19.22 7.04
N ASN A 17 -6.53 -19.75 8.24
CA ASN A 17 -7.39 -19.11 9.24
C ASN A 17 -6.61 -18.14 10.15
N ALA A 18 -5.41 -17.74 9.71
CA ALA A 18 -4.49 -16.90 10.48
C ALA A 18 -4.72 -15.40 10.30
N TRP A 19 -5.56 -14.98 9.33
CA TRP A 19 -5.79 -13.56 9.00
C TRP A 19 -6.08 -12.65 10.20
N LYS A 20 -6.98 -13.09 11.09
CA LYS A 20 -7.36 -12.34 12.31
C LYS A 20 -6.21 -12.20 13.31
N LYS A 21 -5.34 -13.20 13.41
CA LYS A 21 -4.17 -13.17 14.29
C LYS A 21 -3.09 -12.28 13.67
N ALA A 22 -2.84 -12.46 12.37
CA ALA A 22 -1.86 -11.70 11.62
C ALA A 22 -2.16 -10.19 11.59
N ALA A 23 -3.43 -9.77 11.46
CA ALA A 23 -3.82 -8.36 11.43
C ALA A 23 -3.50 -7.56 12.70
N LYS A 24 -3.11 -8.21 13.81
CA LYS A 24 -2.73 -7.53 15.05
C LYS A 24 -1.32 -6.95 15.00
N TYR A 25 -0.47 -7.46 14.12
CA TYR A 25 0.94 -7.11 14.09
C TYR A 25 1.37 -6.77 12.67
N ASN A 26 2.34 -5.86 12.58
CA ASN A 26 3.15 -5.70 11.38
C ASN A 26 4.45 -6.47 11.57
N TRP A 27 4.99 -7.03 10.49
CA TRP A 27 6.29 -7.69 10.48
C TRP A 27 7.03 -7.34 9.20
N ALA A 28 8.29 -7.74 9.10
CA ALA A 28 9.08 -7.50 7.90
C ALA A 28 9.69 -8.76 7.31
N LEU A 29 9.90 -8.74 6.00
CA LEU A 29 10.67 -9.72 5.25
C LEU A 29 11.89 -9.00 4.69
N VAL A 30 13.08 -9.47 5.05
CA VAL A 30 14.36 -8.89 4.62
C VAL A 30 15.07 -9.91 3.75
N SER A 31 14.97 -9.74 2.44
CA SER A 31 15.59 -10.61 1.44
C SER A 31 16.71 -9.86 0.73
N GLU A 32 17.74 -10.59 0.32
CA GLU A 32 18.81 -10.05 -0.53
C GLU A 32 18.33 -9.75 -1.97
N MET A 33 17.12 -10.19 -2.34
CA MET A 33 16.50 -9.92 -3.64
C MET A 33 15.84 -8.54 -3.72
N PHE A 34 15.69 -7.83 -2.60
CA PHE A 34 15.03 -6.53 -2.53
C PHE A 34 15.94 -5.50 -1.87
N ASP A 35 15.96 -4.28 -2.41
CA ASP A 35 16.76 -3.19 -1.86
C ASP A 35 16.24 -2.71 -0.49
N ASN A 36 14.95 -2.88 -0.23
CA ASN A 36 14.30 -2.48 1.01
C ASN A 36 13.64 -3.68 1.69
N PRO A 37 13.48 -3.63 3.03
CA PRO A 37 12.62 -4.59 3.73
C PRO A 37 11.17 -4.46 3.26
N LEU A 38 10.51 -5.59 3.04
CA LEU A 38 9.09 -5.62 2.73
C LEU A 38 8.29 -5.66 4.03
N ILE A 39 7.59 -4.57 4.35
CA ILE A 39 6.82 -4.43 5.58
C ILE A 39 5.42 -4.98 5.34
N ALA A 40 5.13 -6.10 6.00
CA ALA A 40 3.86 -6.80 5.90
C ALA A 40 2.81 -6.19 6.84
N CYS A 41 1.63 -5.95 6.27
CA CYS A 41 0.44 -5.50 6.99
C CYS A 41 -0.78 -6.27 6.48
N VAL A 42 -1.65 -6.70 7.39
CA VAL A 42 -2.88 -7.41 7.03
C VAL A 42 -4.09 -6.53 7.29
N ASN A 43 -4.89 -6.30 6.26
CA ASN A 43 -6.16 -5.58 6.35
C ASN A 43 -7.34 -6.52 6.12
N ILE A 44 -8.20 -6.69 7.13
CA ILE A 44 -9.35 -7.61 7.08
C ILE A 44 -10.56 -6.90 6.51
N GLN A 45 -11.22 -7.54 5.55
CA GLN A 45 -12.41 -7.01 4.91
C GLN A 45 -13.66 -7.64 5.52
N GLN A 46 -14.52 -6.82 6.13
CA GLN A 46 -15.77 -7.30 6.71
C GLN A 46 -16.82 -7.58 5.61
N ASN A 47 -16.92 -6.67 4.64
CA ASN A 47 -17.95 -6.67 3.61
C ASN A 47 -17.37 -7.04 2.24
N GLY A 48 -18.24 -7.48 1.33
CA GLY A 48 -17.86 -7.81 -0.05
C GLY A 48 -17.18 -9.18 -0.22
N PRO A 49 -16.64 -9.46 -1.42
CA PRO A 49 -16.08 -10.77 -1.78
C PRO A 49 -14.67 -11.02 -1.22
N MET A 50 -13.94 -9.97 -0.84
CA MET A 50 -12.62 -10.09 -0.23
C MET A 50 -12.72 -10.52 1.24
N ALA A 51 -11.82 -11.41 1.65
CA ALA A 51 -11.65 -11.81 3.05
C ALA A 51 -10.59 -10.94 3.75
N ALA A 52 -9.43 -10.79 3.12
CA ALA A 52 -8.32 -10.00 3.65
C ALA A 52 -7.36 -9.57 2.53
N ARG A 53 -6.52 -8.59 2.84
CA ARG A 53 -5.41 -8.11 2.03
C ARG A 53 -4.13 -8.27 2.83
N LEU A 54 -3.14 -8.95 2.27
CA LEU A 54 -1.76 -8.92 2.75
C LEU A 54 -1.00 -7.92 1.89
N MET A 55 -0.63 -6.78 2.47
CA MET A 55 0.15 -5.73 1.82
C MET A 55 1.61 -5.89 2.23
N LEU A 56 2.53 -5.85 1.27
CA LEU A 56 3.98 -5.90 1.45
C LEU A 56 4.58 -4.57 0.97
N PHE A 57 4.65 -3.58 1.87
CA PHE A 57 5.16 -2.25 1.54
C PHE A 57 6.66 -2.25 1.29
N ASN A 58 7.09 -1.57 0.23
CA ASN A 58 8.49 -1.44 -0.14
C ASN A 58 9.19 -0.42 0.78
N GLY A 59 9.65 -0.91 1.94
CA GLY A 59 10.37 -0.12 2.94
C GLY A 59 9.49 0.63 3.94
N PHE A 60 10.19 1.23 4.93
CA PHE A 60 9.55 1.97 6.03
C PHE A 60 8.85 3.25 5.59
N ALA A 61 9.30 3.91 4.51
CA ALA A 61 8.69 5.14 4.03
C ALA A 61 7.27 4.88 3.50
N ALA A 62 7.12 3.90 2.60
CA ALA A 62 5.82 3.51 2.07
C ALA A 62 4.85 3.07 3.18
N HIS A 63 5.33 2.25 4.13
CA HIS A 63 4.53 1.82 5.29
C HIS A 63 4.12 2.98 6.20
N ARG A 64 5.04 3.90 6.52
CA ARG A 64 4.78 5.08 7.36
C ARG A 64 3.72 5.95 6.72
N ASP A 65 3.86 6.24 5.44
CA ASP A 65 2.93 7.13 4.74
C ASP A 65 1.54 6.49 4.72
N PHE A 66 1.43 5.21 4.37
CA PHE A 66 0.18 4.45 4.49
C PHE A 66 -0.43 4.52 5.90
N ALA A 67 0.38 4.35 6.96
CA ALA A 67 -0.09 4.42 8.35
C ALA A 67 -0.61 5.82 8.74
N ILE A 68 0.05 6.89 8.28
CA ILE A 68 -0.40 8.27 8.51
C ILE A 68 -1.73 8.52 7.81
N PHE A 69 -1.88 8.09 6.56
CA PHE A 69 -3.11 8.33 5.79
C PHE A 69 -4.29 7.50 6.30
N THR A 70 -4.08 6.25 6.67
CA THR A 70 -5.12 5.40 7.27
C THR A 70 -5.64 5.90 8.61
N GLN A 71 -4.83 6.63 9.38
CA GLN A 71 -5.23 7.25 10.65
C GLN A 71 -6.05 8.55 10.47
N ASN A 72 -5.91 9.24 9.34
CA ASN A 72 -6.55 10.53 9.06
C ASN A 72 -7.79 10.40 8.15
N GLN A 73 -8.68 9.44 8.46
CA GLN A 73 -9.89 9.19 7.66
C GLN A 73 -10.84 10.39 7.58
N ASP A 74 -10.76 11.31 8.55
CA ASP A 74 -11.64 12.48 8.65
C ASP A 74 -11.16 13.71 7.86
N VAL A 75 -9.91 13.73 7.37
CA VAL A 75 -9.26 14.96 6.87
C VAL A 75 -8.66 14.82 5.47
N SER A 76 -8.77 13.66 4.82
CA SER A 76 -8.10 13.41 3.55
C SER A 76 -9.03 12.77 2.52
N PHE A 77 -8.76 13.11 1.26
CA PHE A 77 -9.25 12.42 0.07
C PHE A 77 -9.18 10.91 0.25
N ALA A 78 -10.05 10.16 -0.43
CA ALA A 78 -10.05 8.70 -0.40
C ALA A 78 -8.77 8.14 -1.07
N LEU A 79 -7.63 8.31 -0.40
CA LEU A 79 -6.35 7.72 -0.76
C LEU A 79 -6.49 6.22 -0.50
N SER A 80 -6.30 5.47 -1.57
CA SER A 80 -6.47 4.02 -1.59
C SER A 80 -5.08 3.39 -1.49
N PRO A 81 -4.94 2.11 -1.11
CA PRO A 81 -3.65 1.41 -1.14
C PRO A 81 -2.85 1.62 -2.44
N ILE A 82 -3.54 1.90 -3.55
CA ILE A 82 -2.99 2.27 -4.87
C ILE A 82 -1.92 3.38 -4.87
N ASP A 83 -1.91 4.24 -3.86
CA ASP A 83 -1.03 5.40 -3.80
C ASP A 83 0.35 5.07 -3.23
N PHE A 84 0.56 3.85 -2.73
CA PHE A 84 1.79 3.44 -2.06
C PHE A 84 2.49 2.31 -2.80
N ASP A 85 3.82 2.33 -2.79
CA ASP A 85 4.66 1.28 -3.39
C ASP A 85 4.59 0.00 -2.54
N HIS A 86 3.90 -1.02 -3.07
CA HIS A 86 3.73 -2.29 -2.38
C HIS A 86 3.32 -3.43 -3.32
N TYR A 87 3.48 -4.65 -2.84
CA TYR A 87 2.84 -5.82 -3.42
C TYR A 87 1.65 -6.24 -2.57
N GLU A 88 0.63 -6.84 -3.17
CA GLU A 88 -0.56 -7.28 -2.43
C GLU A 88 -0.96 -8.70 -2.80
N VAL A 89 -1.32 -9.49 -1.79
CA VAL A 89 -2.14 -10.69 -1.97
C VAL A 89 -3.54 -10.40 -1.45
N ILE A 90 -4.52 -10.47 -2.34
CA ILE A 90 -5.94 -10.36 -2.01
C ILE A 90 -6.49 -11.77 -1.82
N GLY A 91 -6.86 -12.11 -0.58
CA GLY A 91 -7.58 -13.35 -0.28
C GLY A 91 -9.09 -13.16 -0.46
N LEU A 92 -9.73 -14.05 -1.22
CA LEU A 92 -11.16 -14.03 -1.48
C LEU A 92 -11.92 -14.99 -0.55
N LYS A 93 -13.18 -14.68 -0.23
CA LYS A 93 -14.03 -15.50 0.64
C LYS A 93 -14.39 -16.86 0.05
N ASP A 94 -14.25 -17.03 -1.26
CA ASP A 94 -14.44 -18.31 -1.95
C ASP A 94 -13.18 -19.19 -1.94
N GLY A 95 -12.09 -18.74 -1.29
CA GLY A 95 -10.80 -19.42 -1.25
C GLY A 95 -9.88 -19.08 -2.42
N GLY A 96 -10.31 -18.22 -3.35
CA GLY A 96 -9.46 -17.65 -4.38
C GLY A 96 -8.42 -16.68 -3.81
N ALA A 97 -7.44 -16.34 -4.64
CA ALA A 97 -6.46 -15.30 -4.32
C ALA A 97 -5.99 -14.61 -5.60
N GLU A 98 -5.67 -13.32 -5.48
CA GLU A 98 -5.07 -12.52 -6.56
C GLU A 98 -3.82 -11.82 -6.04
N VAL A 99 -2.83 -11.64 -6.92
CA VAL A 99 -1.59 -10.93 -6.61
C VAL A 99 -1.45 -9.72 -7.51
N TYR A 100 -1.09 -8.59 -6.90
CA TYR A 100 -0.93 -7.30 -7.56
C TYR A 100 0.40 -6.63 -7.19
N ASP A 101 0.96 -5.95 -8.17
CA ASP A 101 2.05 -4.97 -8.04
C ASP A 101 1.42 -3.56 -8.08
N TYR A 102 1.71 -2.77 -7.06
CA TYR A 102 1.26 -1.39 -6.93
C TYR A 102 2.44 -0.45 -6.97
N ARG A 103 2.41 0.44 -7.95
CA ARG A 103 3.39 1.52 -8.12
C ARG A 103 2.67 2.85 -7.96
N PRO A 104 3.17 3.79 -7.15
CA PRO A 104 2.54 5.09 -6.96
C PRO A 104 2.24 5.79 -8.30
N GLY A 105 1.00 6.26 -8.46
CA GLY A 105 0.53 6.92 -9.68
C GLY A 105 0.08 5.99 -10.81
N TYR A 106 0.21 4.67 -10.65
CA TYR A 106 -0.20 3.67 -11.62
C TYR A 106 -1.36 2.82 -11.10
N ALA A 107 -2.17 2.31 -12.03
CA ALA A 107 -3.19 1.33 -11.70
C ALA A 107 -2.53 0.04 -11.19
N PRO A 108 -3.18 -0.70 -10.28
CA PRO A 108 -2.71 -2.03 -9.90
C PRO A 108 -2.60 -2.92 -11.12
N VAL A 109 -1.49 -3.62 -11.25
CA VAL A 109 -1.25 -4.58 -12.34
C VAL A 109 -0.87 -5.94 -11.78
N HIS A 110 -1.12 -6.99 -12.55
CA HIS A 110 -0.55 -8.29 -12.22
C HIS A 110 0.97 -8.22 -12.40
N PRO A 111 1.76 -8.78 -11.46
CA PRO A 111 3.21 -8.82 -11.59
C PRO A 111 3.62 -9.64 -12.82
N ASP A 112 4.66 -9.16 -13.50
CA ASP A 112 5.31 -9.88 -14.61
C ASP A 112 6.09 -11.11 -14.13
N GLU A 113 6.60 -11.93 -15.05
CA GLU A 113 7.26 -13.20 -14.71
C GLU A 113 8.50 -13.01 -13.81
N GLU A 114 9.26 -11.94 -14.02
CA GLU A 114 10.44 -11.61 -13.22
C GLU A 114 10.03 -11.24 -11.78
N THR A 115 9.08 -10.33 -11.63
CA THR A 115 8.53 -9.91 -10.34
C THR A 115 7.89 -11.10 -9.61
N ARG A 116 7.18 -11.97 -10.35
CA ARG A 116 6.58 -13.19 -9.80
C ARG A 116 7.63 -14.13 -9.22
N ALA A 117 8.75 -14.32 -9.93
CA ALA A 117 9.86 -15.16 -9.47
C ALA A 117 10.55 -14.59 -8.22
N LEU A 118 10.71 -13.26 -8.15
CA LEU A 118 11.28 -12.56 -6.99
C LEU A 118 10.35 -12.65 -5.76
N LEU A 119 9.04 -12.51 -5.95
CA LEU A 119 8.07 -12.50 -4.85
C LEU A 119 7.73 -13.88 -4.29
N ALA A 120 7.76 -14.94 -5.10
CA ALA A 120 7.41 -16.29 -4.67
C ALA A 120 8.14 -16.74 -3.38
N PRO A 121 9.48 -16.67 -3.25
CA PRO A 121 10.17 -17.07 -2.02
C PRO A 121 9.78 -16.22 -0.80
N VAL A 122 9.56 -14.93 -0.99
CA VAL A 122 9.13 -14.00 0.07
C VAL A 122 7.71 -14.32 0.53
N LEU A 123 6.77 -14.57 -0.38
CA LEU A 123 5.42 -14.97 -0.03
C LEU A 123 5.39 -16.34 0.63
N TYR A 124 6.23 -17.27 0.19
CA TYR A 124 6.33 -18.58 0.84
C TYR A 124 6.82 -18.46 2.29
N GLU A 125 7.76 -17.57 2.56
CA GLU A 125 8.19 -17.27 3.93
C GLU A 125 7.07 -16.60 4.73
N CYS A 126 6.31 -15.68 4.11
CA CYS A 126 5.16 -15.05 4.73
C CYS A 126 4.08 -16.08 5.13
N TYR A 127 3.77 -17.02 4.24
CA TYR A 127 2.92 -18.17 4.52
C TYR A 127 3.43 -18.98 5.72
N GLY A 128 4.74 -19.26 5.76
CA GLY A 128 5.37 -19.96 6.88
C GLY A 128 5.22 -19.22 8.22
N LEU A 129 5.37 -17.88 8.22
CA LEU A 129 5.13 -17.07 9.42
C LEU A 129 3.66 -17.09 9.84
N MET A 130 2.73 -17.00 8.88
CA MET A 130 1.30 -17.06 9.19
C MET A 130 0.87 -18.41 9.77
N LEU A 131 1.50 -19.51 9.37
CA LEU A 131 1.34 -20.81 10.05
C LEU A 131 1.87 -20.75 11.49
N ARG A 132 3.06 -20.19 11.70
CA ARG A 132 3.64 -20.04 13.06
C ARG A 132 2.77 -19.20 13.98
N LEU A 133 2.06 -18.20 13.44
CA LEU A 133 1.09 -17.39 14.18
C LEU A 133 -0.13 -18.19 14.67
N GLU A 134 -0.41 -19.34 14.07
CA GLU A 134 -1.48 -20.20 14.59
C GLU A 134 -1.11 -20.77 15.96
N ASP A 135 0.15 -21.18 16.12
CA ASP A 135 0.71 -21.77 17.34
C ASP A 135 1.22 -20.73 18.35
N ASP A 136 1.90 -19.69 17.87
CA ASP A 136 2.44 -18.58 18.66
C ASP A 136 1.99 -17.23 18.10
N PRO A 137 0.81 -16.73 18.50
CA PRO A 137 0.25 -15.48 17.97
C PRO A 137 1.07 -14.24 18.32
N GLU A 138 1.90 -14.29 19.36
CA GLU A 138 2.68 -13.14 19.84
C GLU A 138 4.08 -13.10 19.24
N ILE A 139 4.43 -14.04 18.36
CA ILE A 139 5.76 -14.10 17.76
C ILE A 139 6.23 -12.78 17.12
N PRO A 140 5.38 -11.97 16.45
CA PRO A 140 5.83 -10.70 15.88
C PRO A 140 6.11 -9.63 16.94
N ALA A 141 5.66 -9.84 18.18
CA ALA A 141 5.93 -8.96 19.32
C ALA A 141 7.22 -9.33 20.08
N MET A 142 7.94 -10.39 19.67
CA MET A 142 9.14 -10.88 20.34
C MET A 142 10.18 -9.78 20.63
N TYR A 143 10.36 -8.83 19.70
CA TYR A 143 11.35 -7.76 19.81
C TYR A 143 10.79 -6.42 20.29
N LYS A 144 9.56 -6.38 20.81
CA LYS A 144 8.92 -5.13 21.28
C LYS A 144 9.76 -4.38 22.31
N GLY A 145 10.48 -5.10 23.18
CA GLY A 145 11.35 -4.51 24.21
C GLY A 145 12.62 -3.83 23.66
N GLU A 146 13.00 -4.13 22.42
CA GLU A 146 14.19 -3.59 21.75
C GLU A 146 13.87 -2.38 20.85
N ASN A 147 12.62 -1.88 20.88
CA ASN A 147 12.11 -0.88 19.93
C ASN A 147 12.37 -1.28 18.47
N ALA A 148 12.23 -2.58 18.16
CA ALA A 148 12.43 -3.14 16.84
C ALA A 148 11.18 -3.90 16.38
N MET A 149 10.97 -3.93 15.07
CA MET A 149 9.96 -4.77 14.42
C MET A 149 10.51 -6.19 14.29
N PHE A 150 9.65 -7.20 14.45
CA PHE A 150 10.01 -8.56 14.09
C PHE A 150 10.20 -8.70 12.58
N SER A 151 11.28 -9.34 12.18
CA SER A 151 11.55 -9.67 10.79
C SER A 151 11.97 -11.11 10.60
N ARG A 152 11.64 -11.65 9.43
CA ARG A 152 12.32 -12.82 8.88
C ARG A 152 13.39 -12.31 7.94
N ARG A 153 14.64 -12.64 8.22
CA ARG A 153 15.80 -12.23 7.43
C ARG A 153 16.42 -13.42 6.73
N GLU A 154 16.55 -13.31 5.42
CA GLU A 154 17.29 -14.25 4.60
C GLU A 154 18.79 -14.08 4.86
N GLY A 155 19.47 -15.16 5.23
CA GLY A 155 20.92 -15.19 5.30
C GLY A 155 21.55 -15.46 3.93
N LEU A 156 22.85 -15.22 3.82
CA LEU A 156 23.64 -15.58 2.62
C LEU A 156 23.61 -17.10 2.29
N ASP A 157 23.19 -17.94 3.25
CA ASP A 157 22.96 -19.37 3.08
C ASP A 157 21.56 -19.70 2.54
N GLY A 158 20.76 -18.70 2.17
CA GLY A 158 19.37 -18.82 1.72
C GLY A 158 18.39 -19.21 2.82
N LYS A 159 18.82 -19.21 4.10
CA LYS A 159 17.97 -19.60 5.23
C LYS A 159 17.38 -18.38 5.91
N TRP A 160 16.09 -18.46 6.21
CA TRP A 160 15.35 -17.42 6.90
C TRP A 160 15.43 -17.58 8.42
N ARG A 161 15.72 -16.48 9.12
CA ARG A 161 15.89 -16.45 10.58
C ARG A 161 15.11 -15.29 11.19
N ASP A 162 14.63 -15.47 12.41
CA ASP A 162 14.00 -14.40 13.17
C ASP A 162 15.08 -13.38 13.55
N ALA A 163 14.80 -12.09 13.34
CA ALA A 163 15.72 -11.02 13.65
C ALA A 163 14.98 -9.72 14.00
N PRO A 164 15.55 -8.87 14.86
CA PRO A 164 15.04 -7.52 15.05
C PRO A 164 15.37 -6.65 13.84
N LEU A 165 14.37 -5.94 13.32
CA LEU A 165 14.54 -4.87 12.33
C LEU A 165 14.30 -3.52 13.01
N LYS A 166 15.37 -2.74 13.15
CA LYS A 166 15.26 -1.39 13.70
C LYS A 166 14.70 -0.45 12.62
N PRO A 167 13.74 0.42 12.95
CA PRO A 167 13.32 1.47 12.04
C PRO A 167 14.53 2.38 11.71
N PRO A 168 14.55 3.00 10.52
CA PRO A 168 15.58 3.98 10.19
C PRO A 168 15.57 5.11 11.20
N ASP A 169 16.74 5.70 11.46
CA ASP A 169 16.86 6.81 12.39
C ASP A 169 16.03 8.00 11.88
N MET A 170 15.02 8.40 12.66
CA MET A 170 14.15 9.54 12.33
C MET A 170 14.93 10.85 12.23
N ASN A 171 16.13 10.93 12.83
CA ASN A 171 16.98 12.12 12.74
C ASN A 171 17.73 12.25 11.41
N THR A 172 17.83 11.19 10.61
CA THR A 172 18.53 11.21 9.31
C THR A 172 17.60 11.24 8.12
N VAL A 173 16.30 10.98 8.30
CA VAL A 173 15.29 11.05 7.23
C VAL A 173 14.49 12.35 7.35
N THR A 174 15.17 13.50 7.27
CA THR A 174 14.52 14.76 6.89
C THR A 174 14.50 14.86 5.37
N TRP A 175 13.61 14.10 4.73
CA TRP A 175 13.22 14.46 3.37
C TRP A 175 12.31 15.69 3.47
N THR A 176 12.94 16.86 3.44
CA THR A 176 12.24 18.14 3.34
C THR A 176 12.25 18.52 1.87
N GLU A 177 11.24 18.11 1.12
CA GLU A 177 11.07 18.65 -0.22
C GLU A 177 10.59 20.09 -0.08
N ARG A 178 11.46 21.06 -0.37
CA ARG A 178 11.03 22.44 -0.56
C ARG A 178 10.34 22.52 -1.91
N VAL A 179 9.04 22.26 -1.92
CA VAL A 179 8.19 22.63 -3.05
C VAL A 179 8.21 24.15 -3.14
N GLY A 180 9.02 24.66 -4.08
CA GLY A 180 9.06 26.07 -4.41
C GLY A 180 7.75 26.46 -5.08
N LEU A 181 6.77 26.82 -4.26
CA LEU A 181 5.55 27.46 -4.75
C LEU A 181 5.93 28.83 -5.30
N ASP A 182 6.06 28.93 -6.62
CA ASP A 182 6.25 30.20 -7.31
C ASP A 182 5.06 31.10 -6.94
N ARG A 183 5.32 32.09 -6.09
CA ARG A 183 4.31 33.01 -5.56
C ARG A 183 3.54 33.72 -6.67
N VAL A 184 4.18 33.94 -7.83
CA VAL A 184 3.56 34.55 -9.01
C VAL A 184 2.62 33.55 -9.68
N LYS A 185 3.03 32.28 -9.83
CA LYS A 185 2.16 31.22 -10.36
C LYS A 185 1.02 30.84 -9.42
N CYS A 186 1.23 30.84 -8.11
CA CYS A 186 0.15 30.66 -7.12
C CYS A 186 -0.81 31.85 -7.10
N ALA A 187 -0.34 33.06 -7.40
CA ALA A 187 -1.20 34.24 -7.58
C ALA A 187 -1.90 34.27 -8.96
N GLN A 188 -1.36 33.55 -9.95
CA GLN A 188 -1.96 33.33 -11.28
C GLN A 188 -2.87 32.10 -11.33
N ALA A 189 -2.73 31.15 -10.40
CA ALA A 189 -3.71 30.10 -10.16
C ALA A 189 -5.04 30.81 -9.95
N ALA A 190 -5.96 30.57 -10.89
CA ALA A 190 -7.05 31.47 -11.19
C ALA A 190 -7.70 32.01 -9.91
N ARG A 191 -7.75 33.34 -9.76
CA ARG A 191 -8.86 33.92 -9.03
C ARG A 191 -10.11 33.51 -9.78
N PHE A 192 -10.70 32.40 -9.40
CA PHE A 192 -12.08 32.13 -9.71
C PHE A 192 -12.85 33.32 -9.14
N ASP A 193 -13.57 34.06 -9.98
CA ASP A 193 -14.50 35.09 -9.52
C ASP A 193 -15.59 34.35 -8.72
N MET A 194 -15.32 34.10 -7.44
CA MET A 194 -16.24 33.45 -6.54
C MET A 194 -17.32 34.48 -6.20
N ALA A 195 -18.52 34.25 -6.70
CA ALA A 195 -19.66 35.08 -6.33
C ALA A 195 -19.87 34.98 -4.81
N GLN A 196 -20.04 36.13 -4.14
CA GLN A 196 -20.31 36.14 -2.70
C GLN A 196 -21.60 35.36 -2.39
N GLY A 197 -21.50 34.30 -1.58
CA GLY A 197 -22.66 33.54 -1.06
C GLY A 197 -22.91 32.16 -1.69
N GLU A 198 -22.02 31.69 -2.57
CA GLU A 198 -22.01 30.30 -3.03
C GLU A 198 -21.12 29.45 -2.11
N VAL A 199 -21.66 28.33 -1.65
CA VAL A 199 -20.90 27.29 -0.94
C VAL A 199 -20.54 26.27 -2.01
N TRP A 200 -19.25 26.03 -2.18
CA TRP A 200 -18.73 25.09 -3.16
C TRP A 200 -18.17 23.87 -2.46
N GLU A 201 -18.49 22.69 -2.98
CA GLU A 201 -17.84 21.44 -2.60
C GLU A 201 -16.76 21.14 -3.64
N ALA A 202 -15.54 20.93 -3.17
CA ALA A 202 -14.44 20.45 -4.00
C ALA A 202 -14.44 18.92 -3.93
N ASP A 203 -14.56 18.29 -5.09
CA ASP A 203 -14.53 16.83 -5.21
C ASP A 203 -13.30 16.44 -6.04
N PHE A 204 -12.56 15.44 -5.55
CA PHE A 204 -11.44 14.85 -6.28
C PHE A 204 -11.87 13.48 -6.77
N ILE A 205 -12.13 13.40 -8.06
CA ILE A 205 -12.62 12.18 -8.68
C ILE A 205 -11.42 11.40 -9.18
N GLN A 206 -11.17 10.24 -8.59
CA GLN A 206 -10.26 9.27 -9.17
C GLN A 206 -10.87 8.72 -10.46
N MET A 207 -10.17 8.87 -11.57
CA MET A 207 -10.53 8.28 -12.84
C MET A 207 -9.76 6.96 -13.01
N PRO A 208 -10.43 5.80 -12.85
CA PRO A 208 -9.78 4.54 -13.16
C PRO A 208 -9.56 4.49 -14.67
N ILE A 209 -8.29 4.49 -15.07
CA ILE A 209 -7.80 4.20 -16.43
C ILE A 209 -7.97 5.36 -17.42
N PHE A 210 -6.93 6.19 -17.54
CA PHE A 210 -6.71 6.99 -18.74
C PHE A 210 -5.83 6.21 -19.72
N ARG A 211 -6.13 6.27 -21.03
CA ARG A 211 -5.30 5.63 -22.06
C ARG A 211 -4.00 6.43 -22.19
N THR A 212 -2.91 5.92 -21.63
CA THR A 212 -1.56 6.49 -21.78
C THR A 212 -0.71 5.66 -22.74
N GLU A 213 0.42 6.22 -23.19
CA GLU A 213 1.45 5.49 -23.94
C GLU A 213 2.46 4.79 -23.00
N ASP A 214 2.32 4.95 -21.68
CA ASP A 214 3.21 4.34 -20.71
C ASP A 214 3.02 2.81 -20.66
N PRO A 215 4.06 2.04 -20.29
CA PRO A 215 3.97 0.60 -20.10
C PRO A 215 2.90 0.16 -19.09
N SER A 216 2.59 1.01 -18.11
CA SER A 216 1.58 0.77 -17.08
C SER A 216 0.51 1.87 -17.12
N PRO A 217 -0.78 1.54 -17.04
CA PRO A 217 -1.85 2.55 -17.04
C PRO A 217 -1.71 3.50 -15.85
N ARG A 218 -1.80 4.81 -16.08
CA ARG A 218 -1.76 5.81 -14.99
C ARG A 218 -3.13 6.05 -14.38
N ILE A 219 -3.13 6.39 -13.10
CA ILE A 219 -4.29 6.93 -12.39
C ILE A 219 -4.33 8.43 -12.62
N MET A 220 -5.51 8.96 -12.94
CA MET A 220 -5.73 10.40 -13.04
C MET A 220 -6.66 10.89 -11.94
N TYR A 221 -6.37 12.06 -11.40
CA TYR A 221 -7.25 12.78 -10.49
C TYR A 221 -7.88 13.96 -11.24
N LEU A 222 -9.20 14.08 -11.14
CA LEU A 222 -9.95 15.23 -11.64
C LEU A 222 -10.37 16.09 -10.47
N PHE A 223 -10.06 17.38 -10.56
CA PHE A 223 -10.64 18.38 -9.67
C PHE A 223 -11.99 18.82 -10.24
N ALA A 224 -13.04 18.65 -9.44
CA ALA A 224 -14.38 19.14 -9.75
C ALA A 224 -14.84 20.14 -8.68
N ALA A 225 -15.29 21.31 -9.12
CA ALA A 225 -16.01 22.25 -8.26
C ALA A 225 -17.53 22.07 -8.48
N VAL A 226 -18.26 21.81 -7.40
CA VAL A 226 -19.70 21.56 -7.40
C VAL A 226 -20.41 22.64 -6.59
N ASP A 227 -21.46 23.25 -7.15
CA ASP A 227 -22.32 24.16 -6.42
C ASP A 227 -23.10 23.34 -5.37
N ALA A 228 -22.88 23.61 -4.09
CA ALA A 228 -23.47 22.83 -3.00
C ALA A 228 -25.00 23.00 -2.91
N LYS A 229 -25.58 24.06 -3.49
CA LYS A 229 -27.04 24.29 -3.48
C LYS A 229 -27.74 23.54 -4.61
N THR A 230 -27.10 23.41 -5.76
CA THR A 230 -27.73 22.86 -6.97
C THR A 230 -27.20 21.47 -7.35
N GLY A 231 -26.04 21.07 -6.82
CA GLY A 231 -25.31 19.88 -7.23
C GLY A 231 -24.69 19.99 -8.63
N GLU A 232 -24.73 21.19 -9.23
CA GLU A 232 -24.25 21.40 -10.59
C GLU A 232 -22.71 21.48 -10.61
N ARG A 233 -22.08 20.64 -11.44
CA ARG A 233 -20.63 20.56 -11.61
C ARG A 233 -20.16 21.63 -12.59
N ARG A 234 -19.31 22.56 -12.16
CA ARG A 234 -18.99 23.78 -12.94
C ARG A 234 -17.55 23.88 -13.44
N VAL A 235 -16.60 23.17 -12.83
CA VAL A 235 -15.19 23.15 -13.27
C VAL A 235 -14.70 21.71 -13.42
N TRP A 236 -13.95 21.46 -14.49
CA TRP A 236 -13.15 20.25 -14.69
C TRP A 236 -11.71 20.69 -14.91
N ASP A 237 -10.80 20.28 -14.03
CA ASP A 237 -9.37 20.37 -14.35
C ASP A 237 -8.68 19.03 -14.12
N LYS A 238 -7.79 18.70 -15.06
CA LYS A 238 -6.98 17.48 -15.01
C LYS A 238 -5.76 17.76 -14.17
N LEU A 239 -5.67 17.11 -13.02
CA LEU A 239 -4.43 17.09 -12.26
C LEU A 239 -3.65 15.86 -12.75
N VAL A 240 -2.75 16.10 -13.70
CA VAL A 240 -1.74 15.11 -14.08
C VAL A 240 -0.63 15.21 -13.05
N VAL A 241 -0.39 14.14 -12.30
CA VAL A 241 0.78 13.97 -11.44
C VAL A 241 1.90 13.34 -12.26
#